data_AF-A0A946QGS3-F1
#
_entry.id   AF-A0A946QGS3-F1
#
_cell.length_a   1.000
_cell.length_b   1.000
_cell.length_c   1.000
_cell.angle_alpha   90.00
_cell.angle_beta   90.00
_cell.angle_gamma   90.00
#
_symmetry.space_group_name_H-M   'P 1'
#
loop_
_entity.id
_entity.type
_entity.pdbx_description
1 polymer ?
#
loop_
_entity_poly.entity_id
_entity_poly.type
_entity_poly.pdbx_seq_one_letter_code
_entity_poly.pdbx_strand_id
1 'polypeptide(L)'
;METRINSPQTFQRFHILHRILHMVIIFNFTFLAISGFLLHFSGFGWARFLVALMGGAGAAGWLHRFCAVFLYFGILVHVFWLL
;
A
#
# COMPACT_ATOMS: atom_id res chain seq x y z
N MET A 1 22.51 12.65 49.05
CA MET A 1 22.71 12.83 47.60
C MET A 1 21.82 11.80 46.92
N GLU A 2 20.62 12.21 46.50
CA GLU A 2 19.58 11.29 46.04
C GLU A 2 19.66 11.14 44.51
N THR A 3 19.93 9.93 44.04
CA THR A 3 20.08 9.61 42.62
C THR A 3 18.68 9.52 41.98
N ARG A 4 18.28 10.55 41.23
CA ARG A 4 17.07 10.51 40.40
C ARG A 4 17.27 9.44 39.32
N ILE A 5 16.67 8.27 39.52
CA ILE A 5 16.54 7.25 38.46
C ILE A 5 15.63 7.86 37.39
N ASN A 6 16.21 8.32 36.29
CA ASN A 6 15.44 8.69 35.11
C ASN A 6 14.95 7.39 34.48
N SER A 7 13.71 7.01 34.77
CA SER A 7 13.01 5.97 34.00
C SER A 7 13.12 6.33 32.52
N PRO A 8 13.47 5.40 31.63
CA PRO A 8 13.55 5.69 30.21
C PRO A 8 12.18 6.22 29.74
N GLN A 9 12.14 7.50 29.36
CA GLN A 9 10.92 8.11 28.85
C GLN A 9 10.61 7.51 27.48
N THR A 10 9.53 6.74 27.38
CA THR A 10 9.05 6.20 26.11
C THR A 10 8.04 7.19 25.53
N PHE A 11 8.29 7.63 24.30
CA PHE A 11 7.41 8.56 23.58
C PHE A 11 6.70 7.82 22.46
N GLN A 12 5.38 8.02 22.34
CA GLN A 12 4.63 7.47 21.23
C GLN A 12 4.96 8.23 19.95
N ARG A 13 5.83 7.65 19.10
CA ARG A 13 6.24 8.27 17.83
C ARG A 13 5.11 8.32 16.78
N PHE A 14 4.25 7.29 16.73
CA PHE A 14 3.18 7.20 15.74
C PHE A 14 1.84 6.89 16.37
N HIS A 15 0.83 7.70 16.05
CA HIS A 15 -0.55 7.43 16.42
C HIS A 15 -1.04 6.11 15.78
N ILE A 16 -2.00 5.44 16.44
CA ILE A 16 -2.59 4.20 15.90
C ILE A 16 -3.18 4.40 14.50
N LEU A 17 -3.79 5.56 14.25
CA LEU A 17 -4.38 5.92 12.95
C LEU A 17 -3.31 6.02 11.84
N HIS A 18 -2.15 6.63 12.12
CA HIS A 18 -1.06 6.70 11.14
C HIS A 18 -0.56 5.31 10.76
N ARG A 19 -0.47 4.38 11.72
CA ARG A 19 -0.06 2.99 11.47
C ARG A 19 -1.06 2.25 10.59
N ILE A 20 -2.35 2.37 10.88
CA ILE A 20 -3.41 1.73 10.08
C ILE A 20 -3.41 2.28 8.66
N LEU A 21 -3.36 3.61 8.51
CA LEU A 21 -3.37 4.26 7.21
C LEU A 21 -2.15 3.87 6.37
N HIS A 22 -0.97 3.76 6.98
CA HIS A 22 0.23 3.29 6.31
C HIS A 22 0.09 1.83 5.82
N MET A 23 -0.49 0.95 6.63
CA MET A 23 -0.75 -0.43 6.22
C MET A 23 -1.69 -0.50 5.03
N VAL A 24 -2.78 0.28 5.01
CA VAL A 24 -3.71 0.37 3.88
C VAL A 24 -2.99 0.80 2.60
N ILE A 25 -2.12 1.82 2.69
CA ILE A 25 -1.33 2.30 1.54
C ILE A 25 -0.38 1.21 1.04
N ILE A 26 0.32 0.48 1.92
CA ILE A 26 1.22 -0.61 1.53
C ILE A 26 0.45 -1.68 0.75
N PHE A 27 -0.67 -2.17 1.29
CA PHE A 27 -1.45 -3.22 0.62
C PHE A 27 -1.92 -2.78 -0.77
N ASN A 28 -2.45 -1.56 -0.87
CA ASN A 28 -2.98 -1.08 -2.12
C ASN A 28 -1.86 -0.82 -3.15
N PHE A 29 -0.70 -0.32 -2.71
CA PHE A 29 0.47 -0.15 -3.57
C PHE A 29 1.00 -1.50 -4.08
N THR A 30 1.12 -2.50 -3.21
CA THR A 30 1.55 -3.84 -3.60
C THR A 30 0.63 -4.45 -4.65
N PHE A 31 -0.69 -4.33 -4.46
CA PHE A 31 -1.66 -4.84 -5.41
C PHE A 31 -1.58 -4.12 -6.77
N LEU A 32 -1.37 -2.80 -6.73
CA LEU A 32 -1.19 -1.97 -7.92
C LEU A 32 0.10 -2.35 -8.67
N ALA A 33 1.20 -2.55 -7.94
CA ALA A 33 2.47 -2.96 -8.51
C ALA A 33 2.38 -4.35 -9.17
N ILE A 34 1.77 -5.33 -8.51
CA ILE A 34 1.60 -6.69 -9.04
C ILE A 34 0.73 -6.66 -10.31
N SER A 35 -0.42 -6.00 -10.26
CA SER A 35 -1.33 -5.92 -11.43
C SER A 35 -0.67 -5.21 -12.62
N GLY A 36 0.07 -4.12 -12.39
CA GLY A 36 0.79 -3.41 -13.45
C GLY A 36 1.96 -4.22 -14.03
N PHE A 37 2.72 -4.89 -13.17
CA PHE A 37 3.83 -5.77 -13.56
C PHE A 37 3.34 -6.93 -14.42
N LEU A 38 2.26 -7.60 -14.01
CA LEU A 38 1.67 -8.71 -14.76
C LEU A 38 1.17 -8.31 -16.15
N LEU A 39 0.58 -7.12 -16.28
CA LEU A 39 0.15 -6.57 -17.56
C LEU A 39 1.33 -6.25 -18.48
N HIS A 40 2.42 -5.69 -17.93
CA HIS A 40 3.61 -5.37 -18.70
C HIS A 40 4.35 -6.62 -19.19
N PHE A 41 4.45 -7.64 -18.34
CA PHE A 41 5.17 -8.88 -18.63
C PHE A 41 4.27 -9.98 -19.19
N SER A 42 3.10 -9.65 -19.77
CA SER A 42 2.12 -10.62 -20.27
C SER A 42 2.64 -11.56 -21.36
N GLY A 43 3.80 -11.25 -21.95
CA GLY A 43 4.51 -12.12 -22.90
C GLY A 43 5.13 -13.37 -22.25
N PHE A 44 5.37 -13.37 -20.94
CA PHE A 44 5.90 -14.52 -20.21
C PHE A 44 4.78 -15.48 -19.78
N GLY A 45 4.98 -16.78 -19.96
CA GLY A 45 3.94 -17.81 -19.69
C GLY A 45 3.39 -17.79 -18.26
N TRP A 46 4.27 -17.58 -17.26
CA TRP A 46 3.85 -17.47 -15.85
C TRP A 46 3.03 -16.21 -15.57
N ALA A 47 3.35 -15.08 -16.22
CA ALA A 47 2.59 -13.84 -16.09
C ALA A 47 1.22 -13.98 -16.75
N ARG A 48 1.15 -14.63 -17.91
CA ARG A 48 -0.11 -14.92 -18.60
C ARG A 48 -1.05 -15.81 -17.78
N PHE A 49 -0.51 -16.79 -17.05
CA PHE A 49 -1.29 -17.59 -16.09
C PHE A 49 -1.88 -16.72 -14.97
N LEU A 50 -1.08 -15.84 -14.37
CA LEU A 50 -1.55 -14.94 -13.31
C LEU A 50 -2.57 -13.91 -13.82
N VAL A 51 -2.34 -13.34 -15.01
CA VAL A 51 -3.33 -12.46 -15.66
C VAL A 51 -4.63 -13.21 -15.95
N ALA A 52 -4.57 -14.48 -16.37
CA ALA A 52 -5.76 -15.31 -16.56
C ALA A 52 -6.51 -15.56 -15.24
N LEU A 53 -5.80 -15.80 -14.14
CA LEU A 53 -6.39 -15.93 -12.81
C LEU A 53 -7.11 -14.64 -12.36
N MET A 54 -6.59 -13.48 -12.77
CA MET A 54 -7.20 -12.16 -12.54
C MET A 54 -8.39 -11.85 -13.47
N GLY A 55 -8.81 -12.79 -14.32
CA GLY A 55 -9.91 -12.60 -15.28
C GLY A 55 -9.48 -12.11 -16.67
N GLY A 56 -8.19 -12.21 -16.99
CA GLY A 56 -7.61 -11.80 -18.27
C GLY A 56 -7.08 -10.36 -18.26
N ALA A 57 -6.43 -9.95 -19.36
CA ALA A 57 -5.75 -8.66 -19.45
C ALA A 57 -6.73 -7.46 -19.31
N GLY A 58 -7.95 -7.59 -19.83
CA GLY A 58 -8.98 -6.58 -19.70
C GLY A 58 -9.42 -6.37 -18.23
N ALA A 59 -9.74 -7.47 -17.54
CA ALA A 59 -10.15 -7.43 -16.14
C ALA A 59 -9.00 -6.96 -15.23
N ALA A 60 -7.78 -7.48 -15.43
CA ALA A 60 -6.59 -7.05 -14.70
C ALA A 60 -6.29 -5.55 -14.89
N GLY A 61 -6.45 -5.02 -16.11
CA GLY A 61 -6.31 -3.59 -16.40
C GLY A 61 -7.38 -2.73 -15.73
N TRP A 62 -8.63 -3.19 -15.71
CA TRP A 62 -9.71 -2.49 -15.01
C TRP A 62 -9.47 -2.47 -13.49
N LEU A 63 -9.08 -3.63 -12.92
CA LEU A 63 -8.78 -3.77 -11.50
C LEU A 63 -7.58 -2.90 -11.08
N HIS A 64 -6.53 -2.82 -11.92
CA HIS A 64 -5.40 -1.93 -11.69
C HIS A 64 -5.85 -0.46 -11.59
N ARG A 65 -6.69 0.02 -12.53
CA ARG A 65 -7.20 1.39 -12.50
C ARG A 65 -8.06 1.66 -11.26
N PHE A 66 -8.90 0.70 -10.87
CA PHE A 66 -9.72 0.79 -9.66
C PHE A 66 -8.84 0.95 -8.40
N CYS A 67 -7.81 0.11 -8.25
CA CYS A 67 -6.85 0.22 -7.16
C CYS A 67 -6.06 1.54 -7.19
N ALA A 68 -5.72 2.04 -8.38
CA ALA A 68 -5.00 3.31 -8.54
C ALA A 68 -5.82 4.49 -7.98
N VAL A 69 -7.11 4.56 -8.29
CA VAL A 69 -8.00 5.61 -7.78
C VAL A 69 -8.06 5.57 -6.26
N PHE A 70 -8.23 4.39 -5.67
CA PHE A 70 -8.21 4.22 -4.21
C PHE A 70 -6.86 4.61 -3.59
N LEU A 71 -5.75 4.33 -4.26
CA LEU A 71 -4.40 4.68 -3.78
C LEU A 71 -4.24 6.18 -3.73
N TYR A 72 -4.58 6.86 -4.83
CA TYR A 72 -4.48 8.31 -4.94
C TYR A 72 -5.37 8.98 -3.88
N PHE A 73 -6.61 8.52 -3.71
CA PHE A 73 -7.49 9.05 -2.68
C PHE A 73 -6.89 8.87 -1.27
N GLY A 74 -6.39 7.67 -0.94
CA GLY A 74 -5.76 7.39 0.35
C GLY A 74 -4.50 8.22 0.60
N ILE A 75 -3.65 8.41 -0.41
CA ILE A 75 -2.44 9.25 -0.33
C ILE A 75 -2.83 10.72 -0.12
N LEU A 76 -3.80 11.24 -0.86
CA LEU A 76 -4.24 12.63 -0.71
C LEU A 76 -4.77 12.91 0.70
N VAL A 77 -5.59 12.01 1.24
CA VAL A 77 -6.07 12.10 2.63
C VAL A 77 -4.91 12.00 3.62
N HIS A 78 -3.96 11.11 3.39
CA HIS A 78 -2.80 10.94 4.27
C HIS A 78 -1.91 12.17 4.30
N VAL A 79 -1.61 12.75 3.14
CA VAL A 79 -0.81 13.96 3.00
C VAL A 79 -1.53 15.16 3.61
N PHE A 80 -2.84 15.30 3.37
CA PHE A 80 -3.65 16.38 3.97
C PHE A 80 -3.69 16.30 5.49
N TRP A 81 -3.72 15.09 6.07
CA TRP A 81 -3.69 14.90 7.53
C TRP A 81 -2.29 15.13 8.14
N LEU A 82 -1.22 14.95 7.34
CA LEU A 82 0.16 15.14 7.78
C LEU A 82 0.63 16.60 7.68
N LEU A 83 0.02 17.41 6.82
CA LEU A 83 0.18 18.86 6.72
C LEU A 83 -0.45 19.57 7.92
#